data_AF-A0A2D6KEZ6-F1
#
_entry.id   AF-A0A2D6KEZ6-F1
#
_cell.length_a   1.000
_cell.length_b   1.000
_cell.length_c   1.000
_cell.angle_alpha   90.00
_cell.angle_beta   90.00
_cell.angle_gamma   90.00
#
_symmetry.space_group_name_H-M   'P 1'
#
loop_
_entity.id
_entity.type
_entity.pdbx_description
1 polymer ?
#
loop_
_entity_poly.entity_id
_entity_poly.type
_entity_poly.pdbx_seq_one_letter_code
_entity_poly.pdbx_strand_id
1 'polypeptide(L)'
;MEEEYPKREEQPVSTPDYDQLERERHNADFITKEDHPPHFHEPQNPDQKGFQSPQLRLDKNAELAEIDKELEELLQKQHAKVKVFGLGGAGGNTISRMKEIGIKGGEFIALNTDAQDLLYANSDHK
;
A
#
# COMPACT_ATOMS: atom_id res chain seq x y z
N MET A 1 -32.95 21.85 -33.17
CA MET A 1 -31.65 22.55 -33.05
C MET A 1 -30.79 21.67 -32.18
N GLU A 2 -29.92 20.88 -32.79
CA GLU A 2 -28.89 20.13 -32.06
C GLU A 2 -27.70 21.08 -31.88
N GLU A 3 -27.33 21.35 -30.63
CA GLU A 3 -26.10 22.08 -30.30
C GLU A 3 -24.91 21.16 -30.54
N GLU A 4 -24.17 21.44 -31.61
CA GLU A 4 -22.92 20.75 -31.94
C GLU A 4 -21.81 21.27 -31.00
N TYR A 5 -21.38 20.41 -30.06
CA TYR A 5 -20.26 20.74 -29.16
C TYR A 5 -18.94 20.78 -29.94
N PRO A 6 -18.09 21.81 -29.75
CA PRO A 6 -16.81 21.89 -30.45
C PRO A 6 -15.88 20.76 -30.00
N LYS A 7 -15.29 20.05 -30.97
CA LYS A 7 -14.25 19.05 -30.71
C LYS A 7 -13.03 19.73 -30.08
N ARG A 8 -12.62 19.28 -28.89
CA ARG A 8 -11.35 19.69 -28.28
C ARG A 8 -10.21 19.08 -29.09
N GLU A 9 -9.32 19.92 -29.61
CA GLU A 9 -8.03 19.47 -30.12
C GLU A 9 -7.20 18.97 -28.94
N GLU A 10 -6.94 17.65 -28.91
CA GLU A 10 -6.03 17.05 -27.93
C GLU A 10 -4.61 17.51 -28.24
N GLN A 11 -4.09 18.43 -27.43
CA GLN A 11 -2.68 18.79 -27.46
C GLN A 11 -1.86 17.56 -27.05
N PRO A 12 -0.76 17.21 -27.76
CA PRO A 12 0.06 16.08 -27.38
C PRO A 12 0.64 16.33 -25.99
N VAL A 13 0.32 15.44 -25.04
CA VAL A 13 0.92 15.46 -23.70
C VAL A 13 2.39 15.10 -23.87
N SER A 14 3.28 16.09 -23.73
CA SER A 14 4.72 15.85 -23.76
C SER A 14 5.08 14.87 -22.64
N THR A 15 5.66 13.73 -22.98
CA THR A 15 6.22 12.80 -22.00
C THR A 15 7.32 13.51 -21.19
N PRO A 16 7.32 13.44 -19.85
CA PRO A 16 8.41 14.00 -19.05
C PRO A 16 9.74 13.35 -19.41
N ASP A 17 10.78 14.14 -19.59
CA ASP A 17 12.16 13.65 -19.74
C ASP A 17 12.68 13.20 -18.37
N TYR A 18 12.63 11.89 -18.13
CA TYR A 18 13.06 11.28 -16.86
C TYR A 18 14.55 11.48 -16.59
N ASP A 19 15.40 11.61 -17.61
CA ASP A 19 16.83 11.85 -17.44
C ASP A 19 17.10 13.28 -16.93
N GLN A 20 16.21 14.23 -17.25
CA GLN A 20 16.26 15.60 -16.72
C GLN A 20 15.84 15.65 -15.25
N LEU A 21 14.79 14.91 -14.88
CA LEU A 21 14.28 14.85 -13.51
C LEU A 21 15.28 14.20 -12.53
N GLU A 22 15.99 13.16 -12.96
CA GLU A 22 17.02 12.51 -12.13
C GLU A 22 18.25 13.42 -11.91
N ARG A 23 18.61 14.25 -12.90
CA ARG A 23 19.69 15.25 -12.75
C ARG A 23 19.30 16.39 -11.81
N GLU A 24 18.03 16.79 -11.81
CA GLU A 24 17.52 17.81 -10.88
C GLU A 24 17.45 17.28 -9.43
N ARG A 25 17.06 16.01 -9.23
CA ARG A 25 17.13 15.34 -7.92
C ARG A 25 18.56 15.30 -7.39
N HIS A 26 19.52 14.95 -8.24
CA HIS A 26 20.93 14.89 -7.86
C HIS A 26 21.55 16.25 -7.50
N ASN A 27 21.00 17.36 -8.00
CA ASN A 27 21.41 18.72 -7.63
C ASN A 27 20.75 19.21 -6.33
N ALA A 28 19.54 18.73 -6.00
CA ALA A 28 18.84 19.09 -4.76
C ALA A 28 19.50 18.48 -3.51
N ASP A 29 20.16 17.33 -3.65
CA ASP A 29 20.84 16.63 -2.57
C ASP A 29 22.14 17.32 -2.09
N PHE A 30 22.57 18.41 -2.75
CA PHE A 30 23.78 19.15 -2.38
C PHE A 30 23.51 20.38 -1.46
N ILE A 31 22.24 20.75 -1.22
CA ILE A 31 21.84 21.95 -0.45
C ILE A 31 21.22 21.57 0.92
N THR A 32 21.80 20.61 1.65
CA THR A 32 21.40 20.33 3.05
C THR A 32 22.57 20.03 3.98
N LYS A 33 23.72 20.69 3.77
CA LYS A 33 24.77 20.73 4.80
C LYS A 33 24.74 22.06 5.54
N GLU A 34 24.43 21.94 6.83
CA GLU A 34 24.60 22.92 7.93
C GLU A 34 23.53 23.99 8.11
N ASP A 35 22.47 23.62 8.83
CA ASP A 35 21.87 24.49 9.84
C ASP A 35 21.58 23.64 11.09
N HIS A 36 22.50 23.68 12.06
CA HIS A 36 22.24 23.14 13.39
C HIS A 36 21.20 24.06 14.08
N PRO A 37 20.14 23.53 14.71
CA PRO A 37 19.24 24.36 15.48
C PRO A 37 20.01 25.01 16.64
N PRO A 38 19.76 26.28 16.98
CA PRO A 38 20.46 26.96 18.06
C PRO A 38 20.23 26.22 19.38
N HIS A 39 21.32 25.82 20.03
CA HIS A 39 21.29 25.25 21.37
C HIS A 39 20.82 26.31 22.37
N PHE A 40 19.54 26.28 22.73
CA PHE A 40 19.07 26.96 23.94
C PHE A 40 19.65 26.24 25.16
N HIS A 41 20.53 26.91 25.91
CA HIS A 41 20.94 26.45 27.23
C HIS A 41 19.77 26.66 28.20
N GLU A 42 19.13 25.57 28.60
CA GLU A 42 18.16 25.56 29.69
C GLU A 42 18.91 25.86 31.01
N PRO A 43 18.56 26.92 31.76
CA PRO A 43 19.19 27.15 33.06
C PRO A 43 18.77 26.02 34.00
N GLN A 44 19.75 25.22 34.47
CA GLN A 44 19.49 24.19 35.47
C GLN A 44 19.06 24.85 36.78
N ASN A 45 17.85 24.55 37.22
CA ASN A 45 17.29 24.99 38.50
C ASN A 45 17.74 24.01 39.61
N PRO A 46 18.54 24.44 40.61
CA PRO A 46 19.18 23.51 41.55
C PRO A 46 18.27 22.88 42.63
N ASP A 47 16.98 23.23 42.68
CA ASP A 47 16.14 22.92 43.85
C ASP A 47 15.09 21.80 43.69
N GLN A 48 15.14 20.97 42.64
CA GLN A 48 14.25 19.80 42.56
C GLN A 48 14.79 18.61 43.37
N LYS A 49 14.63 18.64 44.70
CA LYS A 49 14.67 17.42 45.51
C LYS A 49 13.41 16.60 45.23
N GLY A 50 13.57 15.54 44.44
CA GLY A 50 12.48 14.67 44.00
C GLY A 50 11.72 14.01 45.14
N PHE A 51 10.41 14.27 45.22
CA PHE A 51 9.47 13.41 45.92
C PHE A 51 9.13 12.26 44.97
N GLN A 52 9.75 11.09 45.14
CA GLN A 52 9.32 9.90 44.41
C GLN A 52 8.06 9.34 45.06
N SER A 53 6.90 9.65 44.49
CA SER A 53 5.66 8.94 44.79
C SER A 53 5.84 7.45 44.47
N PRO A 54 5.34 6.51 45.30
CA PRO A 54 5.35 5.09 44.97
C PRO A 54 4.60 4.89 43.66
N GLN A 55 5.33 4.62 42.59
CA GLN A 55 4.72 4.31 41.31
C GLN A 55 4.18 2.88 41.42
N LEU A 56 2.87 2.76 41.61
CA LEU A 56 2.16 1.53 41.33
C LEU A 56 2.27 1.31 39.81
N ARG A 57 3.35 0.65 39.37
CA ARG A 57 3.50 0.15 38.01
C ARG A 57 2.42 -0.92 37.83
N LEU A 58 1.25 -0.52 37.30
CA LEU A 58 0.42 -1.49 36.62
C LEU A 58 1.15 -1.88 35.35
N ASP A 59 1.31 -3.18 35.16
CA ASP A 59 2.01 -3.81 34.03
C ASP A 59 1.16 -3.71 32.75
N LYS A 60 0.85 -2.46 32.33
CA LYS A 60 0.01 -2.15 31.16
C LYS A 60 0.47 -2.86 29.89
N ASN A 61 1.75 -3.19 29.80
CA ASN A 61 2.33 -3.90 28.65
C ASN A 61 1.81 -5.34 28.53
N ALA A 62 1.50 -6.02 29.64
CA ALA A 62 0.98 -7.38 29.60
C ALA A 62 -0.49 -7.40 29.15
N GLU A 63 -1.29 -6.48 29.68
CA GLU A 63 -2.69 -6.32 29.31
C GLU A 63 -2.86 -5.92 27.82
N LEU A 64 -2.01 -5.03 27.31
CA LEU A 64 -1.99 -4.68 25.88
C LEU A 64 -1.65 -5.88 24.99
N ALA A 65 -0.68 -6.70 25.39
CA ALA A 65 -0.30 -7.89 24.61
C ALA A 65 -1.41 -8.96 24.58
N GLU A 66 -2.19 -9.09 25.67
CA GLU A 66 -3.34 -10.00 25.69
C GLU A 66 -4.48 -9.50 24.80
N ILE A 67 -4.75 -8.19 24.81
CA ILE A 67 -5.77 -7.58 23.93
C ILE A 67 -5.37 -7.72 22.46
N ASP A 68 -4.11 -7.44 22.11
CA ASP A 68 -3.61 -7.58 20.74
C ASP A 68 -3.75 -9.03 20.24
N LYS A 69 -3.44 -10.01 21.10
CA LYS A 69 -3.61 -11.44 20.80
C LYS A 69 -5.07 -11.80 20.55
N GLU A 70 -5.99 -11.34 21.39
CA GLU A 70 -7.42 -11.62 21.22
C GLU A 70 -7.95 -11.01 19.91
N LEU A 71 -7.51 -9.80 19.57
CA LEU A 71 -7.87 -9.13 18.33
C LEU A 71 -7.35 -9.89 17.10
N GLU A 72 -6.10 -10.34 17.13
CA GLU A 72 -5.52 -11.15 16.06
C GLU A 72 -6.29 -12.46 15.86
N GLU A 73 -6.67 -13.15 16.94
CA GLU A 73 -7.46 -14.39 16.86
C GLU A 73 -8.86 -14.16 16.24
N LEU A 74 -9.51 -13.04 16.56
CA LEU A 74 -10.80 -12.67 15.96
C LEU A 74 -10.67 -12.35 14.47
N LEU A 75 -9.65 -11.59 14.08
CA LEU A 75 -9.37 -11.25 12.68
C LEU A 75 -9.08 -12.51 11.84
N GLN A 76 -8.32 -13.46 12.38
CA GLN A 76 -8.04 -14.73 11.71
C GLN A 76 -9.32 -15.55 11.47
N LYS A 77 -10.24 -15.59 12.43
CA LYS A 77 -11.51 -16.32 12.30
C LYS A 77 -12.45 -15.72 11.25
N GLN A 78 -12.34 -14.42 10.99
CA GLN A 78 -13.25 -13.69 10.08
C GLN A 78 -12.73 -13.55 8.64
N HIS A 79 -11.62 -14.19 8.28
CA HIS A 79 -11.09 -14.07 6.93
C HIS A 79 -11.99 -14.76 5.88
N ALA A 80 -12.54 -13.97 4.95
CA ALA A 80 -13.34 -14.49 3.85
C ALA A 80 -12.48 -15.26 2.84
N LYS A 81 -12.93 -16.46 2.46
CA LYS A 81 -12.30 -17.24 1.38
C LYS A 81 -12.99 -16.91 0.06
N VAL A 82 -12.28 -16.24 -0.84
CA VAL A 82 -12.82 -15.84 -2.15
C VAL A 82 -12.30 -16.77 -3.23
N LYS A 83 -13.20 -17.35 -4.02
CA LYS A 83 -12.89 -18.13 -5.22
C LYS A 83 -13.50 -17.47 -6.44
N VAL A 84 -12.72 -17.27 -7.49
CA VAL A 84 -13.13 -16.59 -8.72
C VAL A 84 -13.06 -17.59 -9.87
N PHE A 85 -14.19 -17.78 -10.57
CA PHE A 85 -14.31 -18.70 -11.70
C PHE A 85 -14.45 -17.93 -13.01
N GLY A 86 -13.56 -18.18 -13.95
CA GLY A 86 -13.52 -17.54 -15.26
C GLY A 86 -13.92 -18.57 -16.31
N LEU A 87 -15.15 -18.45 -16.83
CA LEU A 87 -15.69 -19.38 -17.81
C LEU A 87 -15.45 -18.87 -19.24
N GLY A 88 -15.01 -19.77 -20.13
CA GLY A 88 -14.75 -19.45 -21.54
C GLY A 88 -13.52 -18.57 -21.75
N GLY A 89 -13.24 -18.20 -23.01
CA GLY A 89 -12.07 -17.38 -23.36
C GLY A 89 -12.08 -15.99 -22.71
N ALA A 90 -13.23 -15.32 -22.68
CA ALA A 90 -13.37 -14.01 -22.02
C ALA A 90 -13.13 -14.10 -20.50
N GLY A 91 -13.68 -15.13 -19.85
CA GLY A 91 -13.47 -15.36 -18.42
C GLY A 91 -12.01 -15.68 -18.09
N GLY A 92 -11.38 -16.55 -18.89
CA GLY A 92 -9.96 -16.88 -18.77
C GLY A 92 -9.04 -15.66 -18.94
N ASN A 93 -9.32 -14.80 -19.92
CA ASN A 93 -8.59 -13.54 -20.12
C ASN A 93 -8.76 -12.58 -18.95
N THR A 94 -9.99 -12.49 -18.41
CA THR A 94 -10.28 -11.61 -17.26
C THR A 94 -9.50 -12.04 -16.03
N ILE A 95 -9.53 -13.34 -15.70
CA ILE A 95 -8.76 -13.89 -14.57
C ILE A 95 -7.26 -13.68 -14.77
N SER A 96 -6.76 -13.92 -15.98
CA SER A 96 -5.35 -13.71 -16.30
C SER A 96 -4.93 -12.26 -16.02
N ARG A 97 -5.77 -11.31 -16.44
CA ARG A 97 -5.55 -9.89 -16.18
C ARG A 97 -5.61 -9.56 -14.68
N MET A 98 -6.57 -10.11 -13.95
CA MET A 98 -6.69 -9.93 -12.49
C MET A 98 -5.43 -10.39 -11.75
N LYS A 99 -4.82 -11.50 -12.19
CA LYS A 99 -3.54 -11.98 -11.65
C LYS A 99 -2.36 -11.09 -12.02
N GLU A 100 -2.26 -10.65 -13.28
CA GLU A 100 -1.18 -9.77 -13.74
C GLU A 100 -1.13 -8.44 -12.98
N ILE A 101 -2.28 -7.83 -12.69
CA ILE A 101 -2.35 -6.59 -11.92
C ILE A 101 -2.14 -6.82 -10.41
N GLY A 102 -2.03 -8.09 -9.97
CA GLY A 102 -1.71 -8.45 -8.60
C GLY A 102 -2.87 -8.41 -7.62
N ILE A 103 -4.11 -8.71 -8.05
CA ILE A 103 -5.22 -8.90 -7.10
C ILE A 103 -4.90 -10.07 -6.16
N LYS A 104 -4.90 -9.79 -4.85
CA LYS A 104 -4.58 -10.75 -3.78
C LYS A 104 -5.85 -11.22 -3.07
N GLY A 105 -5.74 -12.34 -2.35
CA GLY A 105 -6.80 -12.86 -1.48
C GLY A 105 -7.90 -13.66 -2.19
N GLY A 106 -7.82 -13.81 -3.51
CA GLY A 106 -8.68 -14.68 -4.31
C GLY A 106 -7.93 -15.89 -4.86
N GLU A 107 -8.58 -17.04 -4.86
CA GLU A 107 -8.16 -18.23 -5.62
C GLU A 107 -8.83 -18.20 -7.00
N PHE A 108 -8.04 -18.21 -8.06
CA PHE A 108 -8.51 -18.00 -9.43
C PHE A 108 -8.54 -19.31 -10.23
N ILE A 109 -9.70 -19.65 -10.79
CA ILE A 109 -9.97 -20.92 -11.46
C ILE A 109 -10.49 -20.63 -12.88
N ALA A 110 -9.75 -21.05 -13.90
CA ALA A 110 -10.17 -20.94 -15.30
C ALA A 110 -10.89 -22.21 -15.74
N LEU A 111 -11.97 -22.07 -16.51
CA LEU A 111 -12.71 -23.21 -17.08
C LEU A 111 -13.06 -22.89 -18.53
N ASN A 112 -12.63 -23.73 -19.47
CA ASN A 112 -12.97 -23.59 -20.88
C ASN A 112 -13.07 -24.97 -21.54
N THR A 113 -13.85 -25.07 -22.62
CA THR A 113 -13.82 -26.26 -23.48
C THR A 113 -12.67 -26.19 -24.48
N ASP A 114 -12.21 -24.99 -24.81
CA ASP A 114 -11.01 -24.78 -25.62
C ASP A 114 -9.75 -25.01 -24.77
N ALA A 115 -9.04 -26.10 -25.10
CA ALA A 115 -7.82 -26.51 -24.40
C ALA A 115 -6.64 -25.56 -24.66
N GLN A 116 -6.59 -24.91 -25.82
CA GLN A 116 -5.52 -23.98 -26.16
C GLN A 116 -5.65 -22.72 -25.30
N ASP A 117 -6.86 -22.17 -25.20
CA ASP A 117 -7.13 -21.02 -24.31
C ASP A 117 -6.81 -21.35 -22.85
N LEU A 118 -7.21 -22.52 -22.35
CA LEU A 118 -6.86 -22.95 -21.00
C LEU A 118 -5.35 -23.06 -20.80
N LEU A 119 -4.61 -23.61 -21.76
CA LEU A 119 -3.16 -23.75 -21.66
C LEU A 119 -2.47 -22.40 -21.41
N TYR A 120 -2.94 -21.33 -22.05
CA TYR A 120 -2.37 -19.99 -21.92
C TYR A 120 -2.99 -19.12 -20.81
N ALA A 121 -4.14 -19.51 -20.24
CA ALA A 121 -4.73 -18.78 -19.12
C ALA A 121 -3.78 -18.71 -17.91
N ASN A 122 -3.65 -17.54 -17.28
CA ASN A 122 -2.93 -17.38 -16.03
C ASN A 122 -3.91 -17.48 -14.85
N SER A 123 -4.00 -18.65 -14.23
CA SER A 123 -4.91 -18.98 -13.12
C SER A 123 -4.23 -19.93 -12.11
N ASP A 124 -4.80 -20.14 -10.92
CA ASP A 124 -4.31 -21.13 -9.94
C ASP A 124 -4.69 -22.55 -10.35
N HIS A 125 -5.88 -22.70 -10.95
CA HIS A 125 -6.43 -23.96 -11.45
C HIS A 125 -7.04 -23.79 -12.85
N LYS A 126 -7.12 -24.88 -13.61
CA LYS A 126 -7.58 -24.95 -15.01
C LYS A 126 -8.41 -26.21 -15.22
#